data_AF-A0A6A0AX22-F1
#
_entry.id   AF-A0A6A0AX22-F1
#
_cell.length_a   1.000
_cell.length_b   1.000
_cell.length_c   1.000
_cell.angle_alpha   90.00
_cell.angle_beta   90.00
_cell.angle_gamma   90.00
#
_symmetry.space_group_name_H-M   'P 1'
#
loop_
_entity.id
_entity.type
_entity.pdbx_description
1 polymer ?
#
loop_
_entity_poly.entity_id
_entity_poly.type
_entity_poly.pdbx_seq_one_letter_code
_entity_poly.pdbx_strand_id
1 'polypeptide(L)'
;MQYALGLLFALGSAFMTWQCVRLWKDPSLVGHFMNTFAFMPFGKEVKRGEVRSLALTSGSLWGITVLLFMGLTDVDMSGAWTVVFVIALVTVLGALACEVCVVLFNAPKFVVPPHMRSDLGSIATHRKKRREQR
;
A
#
# COMPACT_ATOMS: atom_id res chain seq x y z
N MET A 1 2.76 -17.22 22.49
CA MET A 1 3.23 -17.07 21.09
C MET A 1 2.22 -16.36 20.21
N GLN A 2 0.91 -16.65 20.32
CA GLN A 2 -0.15 -16.01 19.53
C GLN A 2 -0.11 -14.46 19.53
N TYR A 3 -0.01 -13.82 20.70
CA TYR A 3 0.07 -12.35 20.79
C TYR A 3 1.36 -11.74 20.22
N ALA A 4 2.44 -12.52 20.11
CA ALA A 4 3.69 -12.04 19.51
C ALA A 4 3.51 -11.79 18.01
N LEU A 5 2.68 -12.60 17.33
CA LEU A 5 2.31 -12.38 15.93
C LEU A 5 1.50 -11.09 15.76
N GLY A 6 0.51 -10.86 16.62
CA GLY A 6 -0.28 -9.62 16.63
C GLY A 6 0.57 -8.37 16.86
N LEU A 7 1.47 -8.42 17.84
CA LEU A 7 2.42 -7.34 18.11
C LEU A 7 3.39 -7.11 16.94
N LEU A 8 3.90 -8.18 16.32
CA LEU A 8 4.78 -8.06 15.15
C LEU A 8 4.07 -7.34 14.00
N PHE A 9 2.81 -7.68 13.71
CA PHE A 9 2.01 -7.02 12.68
C PHE A 9 1.68 -5.57 13.03
N ALA A 10 1.37 -5.27 14.29
CA ALA A 10 1.14 -3.91 14.75
C ALA A 10 2.40 -3.04 14.61
N LEU A 11 3.56 -3.56 15.06
CA LEU A 11 4.85 -2.88 14.92
C LEU A 11 5.25 -2.71 13.46
N GLY A 12 5.03 -3.73 12.63
CA GLY A 12 5.26 -3.66 11.18
C GLY A 12 4.37 -2.61 10.51
N SER A 13 3.09 -2.53 10.87
CA SER A 13 2.14 -1.53 10.37
C SER A 13 2.56 -0.12 10.78
N ALA A 14 2.95 0.08 12.04
CA ALA A 14 3.45 1.36 12.53
C ALA A 14 4.74 1.79 11.83
N PHE A 15 5.68 0.85 11.65
CA PHE A 15 6.92 1.09 10.92
C PHE A 15 6.64 1.47 9.46
N MET A 16 5.76 0.74 8.76
CA MET A 16 5.38 1.05 7.38
C MET A 16 4.66 2.40 7.27
N THR A 17 3.81 2.74 8.24
CA THR A 17 3.16 4.06 8.31
C THR A 17 4.22 5.17 8.44
N TRP A 18 5.21 4.97 9.31
CA TRP A 18 6.31 5.91 9.49
C TRP A 18 7.14 6.07 8.21
N GLN A 19 7.47 4.97 7.54
CA GLN A 19 8.19 5.00 6.25
C GLN A 19 7.38 5.73 5.16
N CYS A 20 6.06 5.51 5.10
CA CYS A 20 5.18 6.24 4.20
C CYS A 20 5.22 7.74 4.46
N VAL A 21 5.11 8.16 5.74
CA VAL A 21 5.18 9.58 6.11
C VAL A 21 6.55 10.20 5.76
N ARG A 22 7.64 9.46 6.00
CA ARG A 22 8.98 9.90 5.60
C ARG A 22 9.08 10.10 4.09
N LEU A 23 8.61 9.13 3.31
CA LEU A 23 8.59 9.25 1.85
C LEU A 23 7.76 10.45 1.40
N TRP A 24 6.58 10.67 1.98
CA TRP A 24 5.71 11.81 1.62
C TRP A 24 6.37 13.16 1.85
N LYS A 25 7.22 13.27 2.88
CA LYS A 25 7.94 14.49 3.24
C LYS A 25 9.25 14.67 2.48
N ASP A 26 9.92 13.59 2.08
CA ASP A 26 11.26 13.63 1.49
C ASP A 26 11.33 12.92 0.13
N PRO A 27 11.36 13.66 -0.99
CA PRO A 27 11.47 13.11 -2.33
C PRO A 27 12.78 12.35 -2.59
N SER A 28 13.85 12.62 -1.83
CA SER A 28 15.15 11.97 -2.03
C SER A 28 15.10 10.47 -1.71
N LEU A 29 14.13 10.05 -0.89
CA LEU A 29 13.97 8.66 -0.46
C LEU A 29 13.37 7.76 -1.55
N VAL A 30 12.75 8.32 -2.61
CA VAL A 30 12.11 7.53 -3.68
C VAL A 30 13.09 6.52 -4.28
N GLY A 31 14.34 6.94 -4.55
CA GLY A 31 15.37 6.06 -5.11
C GLY A 31 15.75 4.92 -4.17
N HIS A 32 15.80 5.20 -2.86
CA HIS A 32 16.06 4.18 -1.84
C HIS A 32 14.94 3.13 -1.82
N PHE A 33 13.67 3.55 -1.76
CA PHE A 33 12.54 2.62 -1.79
C PHE A 33 12.48 1.80 -3.08
N MET A 34 12.73 2.42 -4.23
CA MET A 34 12.79 1.69 -5.51
C MET A 34 13.87 0.60 -5.52
N ASN A 35 15.01 0.84 -4.87
CA ASN A 35 16.07 -0.14 -4.71
C ASN A 35 15.71 -1.23 -3.68
N THR A 36 15.02 -0.87 -2.60
CA THR A 36 14.50 -1.86 -1.64
C THR A 36 13.52 -2.81 -2.31
N PHE A 37 12.68 -2.31 -3.21
CA PHE A 37 11.79 -3.11 -4.04
C PHE A 37 12.48 -3.82 -5.21
N ALA A 38 13.83 -3.80 -5.29
CA ALA A 38 14.57 -4.46 -6.37
C ALA A 38 14.31 -5.97 -6.43
N PHE A 39 14.04 -6.62 -5.29
CA PHE A 39 13.77 -8.06 -5.21
C PHE A 39 12.51 -8.50 -5.97
N MET A 40 11.55 -7.60 -6.20
CA MET A 40 10.34 -7.94 -6.93
C MET A 40 10.65 -8.09 -8.44
N PRO A 41 10.10 -9.12 -9.13
CA PRO A 41 10.33 -9.37 -10.56
C PRO A 41 9.58 -8.40 -11.49
N PHE A 42 9.34 -7.17 -11.04
CA PHE A 42 8.60 -6.15 -11.78
C PHE A 42 9.51 -5.13 -12.46
N GLY A 43 9.02 -4.56 -13.56
CA GLY A 43 9.69 -3.44 -14.25
C GLY A 43 9.78 -2.18 -13.39
N LYS A 44 10.72 -1.28 -13.73
CA LYS A 44 10.94 -0.01 -13.00
C LYS A 44 9.66 0.84 -12.85
N GLU A 45 8.75 0.77 -13.84
CA GLU A 45 7.49 1.52 -13.84
C GLU A 45 6.50 1.02 -12.80
N VAL A 46 6.36 -0.31 -12.67
CA VAL A 46 5.50 -0.94 -11.68
C VAL A 46 6.07 -0.70 -10.29
N LYS A 47 7.39 -0.86 -10.10
CA LYS A 47 8.07 -0.53 -8.83
C LYS A 47 7.83 0.92 -8.39
N ARG A 48 7.86 1.88 -9.33
CA ARG A 48 7.52 3.27 -9.04
C ARG A 48 6.03 3.44 -8.72
N GLY A 49 5.15 2.62 -9.30
CA GLY A 49 3.76 2.46 -8.89
C GLY A 49 3.63 2.05 -7.42
N GLU A 50 4.32 0.98 -7.02
CA GLU A 50 4.31 0.46 -5.64
C GLU A 50 4.80 1.51 -4.63
N VAL A 51 5.85 2.25 -4.96
CA VAL A 51 6.34 3.34 -4.10
C VAL A 51 5.28 4.44 -3.91
N ARG A 52 4.42 4.69 -4.91
CA ARG A 52 3.32 5.66 -4.80
C ARG A 52 2.14 5.12 -3.99
N SER A 53 1.90 3.82 -4.01
CA SER A 53 0.80 3.17 -3.29
C SER A 53 1.15 2.82 -1.83
N LEU A 54 2.36 3.14 -1.34
CA LEU A 54 2.80 2.82 0.03
C LEU A 54 1.80 3.24 1.14
N ALA A 55 1.05 4.32 0.95
CA ALA A 55 -0.01 4.72 1.89
C ALA A 55 -1.15 3.70 1.95
N LEU A 56 -1.53 3.14 0.79
CA LEU A 56 -2.55 2.08 0.68
C LEU A 56 -2.02 0.78 1.26
N THR A 57 -0.77 0.40 0.97
CA THR A 57 -0.11 -0.77 1.57
C THR A 57 -0.09 -0.67 3.10
N SER A 58 0.20 0.52 3.63
CA SER A 58 0.16 0.78 5.07
C SER A 58 -1.26 0.68 5.63
N GLY A 59 -2.26 1.18 4.91
CA GLY A 59 -3.68 1.05 5.29
C GLY A 59 -4.15 -0.40 5.30
N SER A 60 -3.80 -1.20 4.29
CA SER A 60 -4.13 -2.62 4.27
C SER A 60 -3.47 -3.40 5.39
N LEU A 61 -2.23 -3.06 5.76
CA LEU A 61 -1.53 -3.69 6.89
C LEU A 61 -2.25 -3.45 8.22
N TRP A 62 -2.80 -2.25 8.44
CA TRP A 62 -3.64 -1.98 9.61
C TRP A 62 -4.93 -2.78 9.58
N GLY A 63 -5.61 -2.87 8.43
CA GLY A 63 -6.79 -3.72 8.26
C GLY A 63 -6.50 -5.20 8.56
N ILE A 64 -5.39 -5.73 8.04
CA ILE A 64 -4.92 -7.10 8.31
C ILE A 64 -4.61 -7.26 9.80
N THR A 65 -3.96 -6.29 10.43
CA THR A 65 -3.64 -6.32 11.86
C THR A 65 -4.91 -6.46 12.69
N VAL A 66 -5.95 -5.69 12.39
CA VAL A 66 -7.26 -5.80 13.08
C VAL A 66 -7.86 -7.19 12.90
N LEU A 67 -7.94 -7.69 11.66
CA LEU A 67 -8.49 -9.02 11.37
C LEU A 67 -7.72 -10.13 12.10
N LEU A 68 -6.39 -9.99 12.16
CA LEU A 68 -5.50 -10.93 12.83
C LEU A 68 -5.72 -10.90 14.35
N PHE A 69 -5.86 -9.73 14.97
CA PHE A 69 -6.19 -9.65 16.40
C PHE A 69 -7.55 -10.27 16.71
N MET A 70 -8.57 -10.01 15.89
CA MET A 70 -9.90 -10.62 16.07
C MET A 70 -9.84 -12.15 16.01
N GLY A 71 -9.06 -12.71 15.09
CA GLY A 71 -8.85 -14.17 15.00
C GLY A 71 -8.02 -14.72 16.16
N LEU A 72 -7.04 -13.97 16.68
CA LEU A 72 -6.21 -14.40 17.81
C LEU A 72 -6.96 -14.36 19.15
N THR A 73 -7.94 -13.48 19.31
CA THR A 73 -8.74 -13.37 20.55
C THR A 73 -10.07 -14.13 20.45
N ASP A 74 -10.26 -14.92 19.40
CA ASP A 74 -11.44 -15.76 19.15
C ASP A 74 -12.76 -14.99 19.33
N VAL A 75 -12.82 -13.81 18.69
CA VAL A 75 -13.97 -12.90 18.81
C VAL A 75 -15.19 -13.51 18.13
N ASP A 76 -16.28 -13.67 18.88
CA ASP A 76 -17.57 -14.00 18.30
C ASP A 76 -18.04 -12.91 17.35
N MET A 77 -18.29 -13.30 16.09
CA MET A 77 -18.70 -12.40 15.01
C MET A 77 -20.18 -12.01 15.12
N SER A 78 -20.54 -11.37 16.24
CA SER A 78 -21.88 -10.88 16.52
C SER A 78 -21.88 -9.39 16.86
N GLY A 79 -22.99 -8.72 16.54
CA GLY A 79 -23.21 -7.31 16.86
C GLY A 79 -22.11 -6.38 16.32
N ALA A 80 -21.48 -5.62 17.23
CA ALA A 80 -20.46 -4.64 16.89
C ALA A 80 -19.21 -5.25 16.23
N TRP A 81 -18.85 -6.48 16.58
CA TRP A 81 -17.66 -7.13 16.04
C TRP A 81 -17.80 -7.51 14.57
N THR A 82 -19.01 -7.85 14.12
CA THR A 82 -19.30 -8.04 12.69
C THR A 82 -19.04 -6.76 11.90
N VAL A 83 -19.40 -5.59 12.45
CA VAL A 83 -19.15 -4.29 11.80
C VAL A 83 -17.67 -4.00 11.72
N VAL A 84 -16.90 -4.22 12.80
CA VAL A 84 -15.43 -4.05 12.80
C VAL A 84 -14.78 -4.97 11.76
N PHE A 85 -15.20 -6.23 11.69
CA PHE A 85 -14.73 -7.19 10.69
C PHE A 85 -14.97 -6.69 9.26
N VAL A 86 -16.21 -6.25 8.95
CA VAL A 86 -16.56 -5.74 7.62
C VAL A 86 -15.74 -4.51 7.27
N ILE A 87 -15.58 -3.56 8.20
CA ILE A 87 -14.76 -2.35 7.97
C ILE A 87 -13.31 -2.72 7.68
N ALA A 88 -12.72 -3.61 8.48
CA ALA A 88 -11.34 -4.05 8.29
C ALA A 88 -11.18 -4.78 6.95
N LEU A 89 -12.10 -5.67 6.59
CA LEU A 89 -12.10 -6.39 5.32
C LEU A 89 -12.22 -5.45 4.12
N VAL A 90 -13.19 -4.52 4.16
CA VAL A 90 -13.39 -3.52 3.10
C VAL A 90 -12.17 -2.60 2.98
N THR A 91 -11.53 -2.26 4.10
CA THR A 91 -10.29 -1.47 4.09
C THR A 91 -9.18 -2.20 3.36
N VAL A 92 -8.98 -3.50 3.63
CA VAL A 92 -7.96 -4.32 2.96
C VAL A 92 -8.27 -4.42 1.46
N LEU A 93 -9.47 -4.85 1.10
CA LEU A 93 -9.85 -5.04 -0.31
C LEU A 93 -9.85 -3.72 -1.09
N GLY A 94 -10.36 -2.65 -0.47
CA GLY A 94 -10.38 -1.31 -1.05
C GLY A 94 -8.97 -0.75 -1.25
N ALA A 95 -8.07 -0.95 -0.29
CA ALA A 95 -6.67 -0.54 -0.42
C ALA A 95 -5.96 -1.27 -1.56
N LEU A 96 -6.14 -2.60 -1.67
CA LEU A 96 -5.57 -3.41 -2.75
C LEU A 96 -6.12 -3.00 -4.13
N ALA A 97 -7.43 -2.77 -4.23
CA ALA A 97 -8.05 -2.30 -5.47
C ALA A 97 -7.54 -0.90 -5.87
N CYS A 98 -7.43 0.01 -4.89
CA CYS A 98 -6.85 1.34 -5.12
C CYS A 98 -5.37 1.27 -5.50
N GLU A 99 -4.63 0.32 -4.96
CA GLU A 99 -3.19 0.15 -5.22
C GLU A 99 -2.97 -0.23 -6.68
N VAL A 100 -3.74 -1.19 -7.20
CA VAL A 100 -3.76 -1.53 -8.63
C VAL A 100 -4.08 -0.29 -9.47
N CYS A 101 -5.06 0.52 -9.05
CA CYS A 101 -5.41 1.75 -9.77
C CYS A 101 -4.27 2.79 -9.75
N VAL A 102 -3.58 2.96 -8.63
CA VAL A 102 -2.44 3.88 -8.49
C VAL A 102 -1.27 3.40 -9.35
N VAL A 103 -0.96 2.11 -9.35
CA VAL A 103 0.13 1.53 -10.15
C VAL A 103 -0.15 1.71 -11.65
N LEU A 104 -1.36 1.36 -12.10
CA LEU A 104 -1.72 1.39 -13.52
C LEU A 104 -1.98 2.80 -14.04
N PHE A 105 -2.67 3.63 -13.26
CA PHE A 105 -3.24 4.91 -13.72
C PHE A 105 -2.81 6.14 -12.92
N ASN A 106 -2.09 5.99 -11.80
CA ASN A 106 -1.79 7.06 -10.85
C ASN A 106 -3.05 7.74 -10.28
N ALA A 107 -4.08 6.95 -9.99
CA ALA A 107 -5.35 7.42 -9.42
C ALA A 107 -5.84 6.47 -8.30
N PRO A 108 -6.42 6.99 -7.21
CA PRO A 108 -6.71 8.41 -6.97
C PRO A 108 -5.50 9.22 -6.46
N LYS A 109 -5.42 10.51 -6.78
CA LYS A 109 -4.21 11.32 -6.48
C LYS A 109 -4.03 11.68 -5.00
N PHE A 110 -5.07 11.59 -4.18
CA PHE A 110 -4.99 11.98 -2.77
C PHE A 110 -4.17 10.98 -1.93
N VAL A 111 -4.09 9.72 -2.35
CA VAL A 111 -3.29 8.68 -1.67
C VAL A 111 -1.84 8.60 -2.17
N VAL A 112 -1.49 9.43 -3.15
CA VAL A 112 -0.16 9.47 -3.77
C VAL A 112 0.68 10.58 -3.11
N PRO A 113 1.99 10.34 -2.85
CA PRO A 113 2.90 11.38 -2.36
C PRO A 113 2.81 12.66 -3.19
N PRO A 114 2.76 13.87 -2.58
CA PRO A 114 2.53 15.12 -3.32
C PRO A 114 3.45 15.35 -4.50
N HIS A 115 4.75 15.02 -4.35
CA HIS A 115 5.78 15.18 -5.37
C HIS A 115 5.73 14.15 -6.51
N MET A 116 4.87 13.11 -6.42
CA MET A 116 4.67 12.07 -7.44
C MET A 116 3.30 12.15 -8.13
N ARG A 117 2.45 13.11 -7.77
CA ARG A 117 1.09 13.25 -8.33
C ARG A 117 1.06 13.63 -9.82
N SER A 118 2.15 14.18 -10.33
CA SER A 118 2.35 14.50 -11.75
C SER A 118 2.88 13.31 -12.57
N ASP A 119 3.28 12.22 -11.92
CA ASP A 119 3.82 11.05 -12.62
C ASP A 119 2.75 10.37 -13.47
N LEU A 120 3.18 9.73 -14.55
CA LEU A 120 2.31 8.88 -15.36
C LEU A 120 2.06 7.54 -14.64
N GLY A 121 0.89 6.95 -14.88
CA GLY A 121 0.66 5.53 -14.57
C GLY A 121 1.51 4.62 -15.48
N SER A 122 1.67 3.35 -15.11
CA SER A 122 2.48 2.41 -15.92
C SER A 122 1.91 2.23 -17.34
N ILE A 123 0.58 2.18 -17.50
CA ILE A 123 -0.04 2.03 -18.83
C ILE A 123 0.27 3.24 -19.72
N ALA A 124 0.14 4.45 -19.17
CA ALA A 124 0.42 5.69 -19.91
C ALA A 124 1.90 5.78 -20.29
N THR A 125 2.80 5.37 -19.38
CA THR A 125 4.25 5.31 -19.63
C THR A 125 4.59 4.34 -20.76
N HIS A 126 4.01 3.14 -20.74
CA HIS A 126 4.20 2.13 -21.78
C HIS A 126 3.68 2.61 -23.15
N ARG A 127 2.51 3.26 -23.18
CA ARG A 127 1.96 3.85 -24.41
C ARG A 127 2.84 4.95 -24.98
N LYS A 128 3.43 5.79 -24.13
CA LYS A 128 4.35 6.87 -24.54
C LYS A 128 5.60 6.28 -25.19
N LYS A 129 6.25 5.30 -24.55
CA LYS A 129 7.44 4.61 -25.09
C LYS A 129 7.18 3.98 -26.45
N ARG A 130 6.03 3.33 -26.64
CA ARG A 130 5.66 2.74 -27.94
C ARG A 130 5.47 3.77 -29.05
N ARG A 131 5.08 5.00 -28.72
CA ARG A 131 4.91 6.08 -29.71
C ARG A 131 6.25 6.72 -30.10
N GLU A 132 7.18 6.82 -29.16
CA GLU A 132 8.53 7.37 -29.41
C GLU A 132 9.44 6.42 -30.20
N GLN A 133 9.09 5.13 -30.25
CA GLN A 133 9.80 4.10 -31.02
C GLN A 133 9.26 3.92 -32.45
N ARG A 134 8.21 4.63 -32.84
CA ARG A 134 7.65 4.65 -34.20
C ARG A 134 8.03 5.93 -34.90
#